data_AF-A0A5A5T9W9-F1
#
_entry.id   AF-A0A5A5T9W9-F1
#
_cell.length_a   1.000
_cell.length_b   1.000
_cell.length_c   1.000
_cell.angle_alpha   90.00
_cell.angle_beta   90.00
_cell.angle_gamma   90.00
#
_symmetry.space_group_name_H-M   'P 1'
#
loop_
_entity.id
_entity.type
_entity.pdbx_description
1 polymer ?
#
loop_
_entity_poly.entity_id
_entity_poly.type
_entity_poly.pdbx_seq_one_letter_code
_entity_poly.pdbx_strand_id
1 'polypeptide(L)'
;MKAQIQRQIAVEGNIWLDAWIPLDWARAYLMLGDINKSVEASEDFYKKATAIRSPHAKSRVFRLLNTMEAAGYAEEEAVKNFRRELYESSPGQANTNDLYIL
;
A
#
# COMPACT_ATOMS: atom_id res chain seq x y z
N MET A 1 17.05 11.71 -8.04
CA MET A 1 17.27 10.36 -7.48
C MET A 1 16.15 9.37 -7.80
N LYS A 2 14.90 9.52 -7.29
CA LYS A 2 13.77 8.57 -7.54
C LYS A 2 13.61 8.19 -9.03
N ALA A 3 13.54 9.19 -9.92
CA ALA A 3 13.40 8.97 -11.37
C ALA A 3 14.60 8.28 -12.02
N GLN A 4 15.82 8.43 -11.47
CA GLN A 4 16.99 7.69 -11.98
C GLN A 4 16.89 6.21 -11.61
N ILE A 5 16.48 5.90 -10.37
CA ILE A 5 16.29 4.52 -9.92
C ILE A 5 15.18 3.83 -10.73
N GLN A 6 14.04 4.49 -10.93
CA GLN A 6 12.94 3.95 -11.74
C GLN A 6 13.36 3.66 -13.18
N ARG A 7 14.12 4.57 -13.81
CA ARG A 7 14.65 4.35 -15.16
C ARG A 7 15.59 3.15 -15.19
N GLN A 8 16.46 3.00 -14.20
CA GLN A 8 17.39 1.87 -14.15
C GLN A 8 16.65 0.53 -13.99
N ILE A 9 15.67 0.48 -13.08
CA ILE A 9 14.82 -0.71 -12.89
C ILE A 9 14.10 -1.10 -14.19
N ALA A 10 13.59 -0.11 -14.93
CA ALA A 10 12.93 -0.33 -16.20
C ALA A 10 13.89 -0.88 -17.27
N VAL A 11 15.10 -0.33 -17.36
CA VAL A 11 16.15 -0.82 -18.27
C VAL A 11 16.56 -2.27 -17.95
N GLU A 12 16.64 -2.60 -16.66
CA GLU A 12 17.01 -3.95 -16.20
C GLU A 12 15.85 -4.95 -16.23
N GLY A 13 14.61 -4.49 -16.46
CA GLY A 13 13.43 -5.34 -16.42
C GLY A 13 13.19 -6.00 -15.06
N ASN A 14 13.65 -5.37 -13.97
CA ASN A 14 13.60 -5.98 -12.64
C ASN A 14 12.21 -5.81 -12.01
N ILE A 15 11.28 -6.69 -12.42
CA ILE A 15 9.86 -6.69 -12.00
C ILE A 15 9.71 -6.77 -10.48
N TRP A 16 10.59 -7.53 -9.80
CA TRP A 16 10.54 -7.65 -8.36
C TRP A 16 10.90 -6.33 -7.68
N LEU A 17 12.04 -5.72 -8.04
CA LEU A 17 12.42 -4.45 -7.45
C LEU A 17 11.42 -3.34 -7.80
N ASP A 18 10.89 -3.34 -9.03
CA ASP A 18 9.85 -2.41 -9.44
C ASP A 18 8.59 -2.51 -8.57
N ALA A 19 8.21 -3.74 -8.21
CA ALA A 19 7.07 -3.99 -7.35
C ALA A 19 7.33 -3.59 -5.90
N TRP A 20 8.55 -3.74 -5.38
CA TRP A 20 8.85 -3.55 -3.95
C TRP A 20 9.32 -2.14 -3.57
N ILE A 21 9.99 -1.43 -4.48
CA ILE A 21 10.55 -0.11 -4.17
C ILE A 21 9.52 0.94 -3.67
N PRO A 22 8.23 0.92 -4.09
CA PRO A 22 7.28 1.89 -3.56
C PRO A 22 7.01 1.73 -2.05
N LEU A 23 7.13 0.51 -1.50
CA LEU A 23 7.04 0.28 -0.06
C LEU A 23 8.15 1.02 0.71
N ASP A 24 9.37 1.01 0.17
CA ASP A 24 10.50 1.69 0.80
C ASP A 24 10.37 3.20 0.72
N TRP A 25 9.86 3.74 -0.39
CA TRP A 25 9.52 5.16 -0.48
C TRP A 25 8.43 5.54 0.51
N ALA A 26 7.37 4.75 0.63
CA ALA A 26 6.28 5.04 1.55
C ALA A 26 6.78 5.13 3.00
N ARG A 27 7.64 4.19 3.42
CA ARG A 27 8.28 4.22 4.74
C ARG A 27 9.18 5.45 4.93
N ALA A 28 9.97 5.79 3.93
CA ALA A 28 10.83 6.98 3.99
C ALA A 28 10.00 8.26 4.14
N TYR A 29 8.91 8.39 3.39
CA TYR A 29 8.00 9.54 3.51
C TYR A 29 7.33 9.59 4.88
N LEU A 30 6.88 8.46 5.41
CA LEU A 30 6.32 8.39 6.77
C LEU A 30 7.35 8.85 7.83
N MET A 31 8.61 8.43 7.71
CA MET A 31 9.68 8.86 8.62
C MET A 31 9.97 10.37 8.54
N LEU A 32 9.69 10.99 7.40
CA LEU A 32 9.81 12.44 7.21
C LEU A 32 8.54 13.21 7.58
N GLY A 33 7.47 12.52 8.01
CA GLY A 33 6.17 13.13 8.31
C GLY A 33 5.36 13.54 7.07
N ASP A 34 5.78 13.16 5.86
CA ASP A 34 5.06 13.46 4.62
C ASP A 34 3.99 12.39 4.37
N ILE A 35 2.88 12.49 5.10
CA ILE A 35 1.82 11.48 5.08
C ILE A 35 1.19 11.30 3.69
N ASN A 36 1.02 12.39 2.94
CA ASN A 36 0.43 12.33 1.60
C ASN A 36 1.30 11.53 0.63
N LYS A 37 2.61 11.79 0.61
CA LYS A 37 3.53 11.01 -0.26
C LYS A 37 3.69 9.57 0.22
N SER A 38 3.57 9.33 1.53
CA SER A 38 3.56 7.99 2.09
C SER A 38 2.37 7.17 1.58
N VAL A 39 1.16 7.77 1.59
CA VAL A 39 -0.06 7.16 1.07
C VAL A 39 0.05 6.92 -0.45
N GLU A 40 0.47 7.91 -1.23
CA GLU A 40 0.65 7.78 -2.69
C GLU A 40 1.58 6.60 -3.05
N ALA A 41 2.71 6.48 -2.37
CA ALA A 41 3.64 5.37 -2.57
C ALA A 41 3.08 4.02 -2.10
N SER A 42 2.23 4.03 -1.07
CA SER A 42 1.53 2.83 -0.58
C SER A 42 0.47 2.33 -1.56
N GLU A 43 -0.25 3.23 -2.22
CA GLU A 43 -1.19 2.91 -3.29
C GLU A 43 -0.48 2.29 -4.50
N ASP A 44 0.65 2.88 -4.93
CA ASP A 44 1.47 2.31 -6.00
C ASP A 44 1.96 0.90 -5.62
N PHE A 45 2.43 0.73 -4.38
CA PHE A 45 2.81 -0.59 -3.87
C PHE A 45 1.64 -1.59 -3.91
N TYR A 46 0.44 -1.18 -3.50
CA TYR A 46 -0.74 -2.05 -3.51
C TYR A 46 -1.19 -2.45 -4.91
N LYS A 47 -1.16 -1.50 -5.87
CA LYS A 47 -1.45 -1.76 -7.28
C LYS A 47 -0.48 -2.80 -7.84
N LYS A 48 0.82 -2.65 -7.58
CA LYS A 48 1.85 -3.61 -8.03
C LYS A 48 1.74 -4.95 -7.33
N ALA A 49 1.52 -4.97 -6.02
CA ALA A 49 1.28 -6.19 -5.24
C ALA A 49 0.09 -7.01 -5.78
N THR A 50 -0.97 -6.31 -6.21
CA THR A 50 -2.14 -6.91 -6.85
C THR A 50 -1.80 -7.45 -8.24
N ALA A 51 -1.07 -6.71 -9.07
CA ALA A 51 -0.66 -7.14 -10.40
C ALA A 51 0.18 -8.43 -10.36
N ILE A 52 1.10 -8.55 -9.39
CA ILE A 52 1.92 -9.77 -9.21
C ILE A 52 1.23 -10.84 -8.35
N ARG A 53 -0.03 -10.63 -7.94
CA ARG A 53 -0.82 -11.55 -7.11
C ARG A 53 -0.09 -12.02 -5.84
N SER A 54 0.69 -11.16 -5.20
CA SER A 54 1.48 -11.53 -4.02
C SER A 54 0.72 -11.26 -2.72
N PRO A 55 0.23 -12.29 -2.00
CA PRO A 55 -0.47 -12.08 -0.72
C PRO A 55 0.45 -11.48 0.33
N HIS A 56 1.73 -11.85 0.30
CA HIS A 56 2.74 -11.29 1.18
C HIS A 56 2.88 -9.78 0.95
N ALA A 57 3.04 -9.32 -0.29
CA ALA A 57 3.15 -7.89 -0.58
C ALA A 57 1.88 -7.13 -0.16
N LYS A 58 0.69 -7.69 -0.42
CA LYS A 58 -0.59 -7.11 0.05
C LYS A 58 -0.62 -6.96 1.58
N SER A 59 -0.24 -7.99 2.34
CA SER A 59 -0.19 -7.92 3.81
C SER A 59 0.73 -6.79 4.33
N ARG A 60 1.78 -6.45 3.58
CA ARG A 60 2.72 -5.38 3.95
C ARG A 60 2.09 -4.00 3.79
N VAL A 61 1.15 -3.84 2.86
CA VAL A 61 0.36 -2.61 2.71
C VAL A 61 -0.52 -2.39 3.94
N PHE A 62 -1.29 -3.41 4.37
CA PHE A 62 -2.12 -3.31 5.58
C PHE A 62 -1.27 -3.01 6.82
N ARG A 63 -0.09 -3.64 6.94
CA ARG A 63 0.83 -3.34 8.04
C ARG A 63 1.31 -1.89 8.02
N LEU A 64 1.54 -1.33 6.83
CA LEU A 64 1.94 0.06 6.70
C LEU A 64 0.79 1.00 7.06
N LEU A 65 -0.45 0.72 6.62
CA LEU A 65 -1.64 1.47 7.05
C LEU A 65 -1.74 1.51 8.58
N ASN A 66 -1.67 0.35 9.25
CA ASN A 66 -1.71 0.28 10.71
C ASN A 66 -0.58 1.09 11.37
N THR A 67 0.58 1.18 10.72
CA THR A 67 1.71 1.99 11.20
C THR A 67 1.41 3.49 11.09
N MET A 68 0.78 3.93 9.99
CA MET A 68 0.34 5.33 9.83
C MET A 68 -0.70 5.71 10.88
N GLU A 69 -1.68 4.83 11.11
CA GLU A 69 -2.73 5.05 12.12
C GLU A 69 -2.15 5.11 13.53
N ALA A 70 -1.26 4.18 13.89
CA ALA A 70 -0.59 4.16 15.19
C ALA A 70 0.34 5.37 15.41
N ALA A 71 0.84 5.98 14.34
CA ALA A 71 1.63 7.21 14.40
C ALA A 71 0.77 8.49 14.56
N GLY A 72 -0.56 8.37 14.64
CA GLY A 72 -1.48 9.48 14.87
C GLY A 72 -2.14 10.04 13.61
N TYR A 73 -1.88 9.46 12.44
CA TYR A 73 -2.44 9.94 11.16
C TYR A 73 -3.79 9.30 10.80
N ALA A 74 -4.44 8.59 11.72
CA ALA A 74 -5.71 7.90 11.45
C ALA A 74 -6.84 8.84 10.98
N GLU A 75 -6.78 10.11 11.41
CA GLU A 75 -7.78 11.12 11.07
C GLU A 75 -7.46 11.92 9.79
N GLU A 76 -6.26 11.75 9.24
CA GLU A 76 -5.87 12.38 7.97
C GLU A 76 -6.71 11.85 6.82
N GLU A 77 -7.21 12.75 5.98
CA GLU A 77 -8.12 12.42 4.88
C GLU A 77 -7.50 11.42 3.89
N ALA A 78 -6.20 11.57 3.60
CA ALA A 78 -5.47 10.64 2.75
C ALA A 78 -5.45 9.21 3.34
N VAL A 79 -5.26 9.07 4.65
CA VAL A 79 -5.21 7.77 5.34
C VAL A 79 -6.61 7.14 5.40
N LYS A 80 -7.64 7.94 5.65
CA LYS A 80 -9.04 7.48 5.63
C LYS A 80 -9.45 6.94 4.27
N ASN A 81 -9.12 7.67 3.20
CA ASN A 81 -9.43 7.26 1.84
C ASN A 81 -8.68 6.00 1.45
N PHE A 82 -7.37 5.95 1.76
CA PHE A 82 -6.57 4.77 1.49
C PHE A 82 -7.08 3.53 2.24
N ARG A 83 -7.45 3.68 3.52
CA ARG A 83 -8.06 2.61 4.31
C ARG A 83 -9.32 2.07 3.64
N ARG A 84 -10.23 2.96 3.24
CA ARG A 84 -11.48 2.59 2.58
C ARG A 84 -11.21 1.82 1.29
N GLU A 85 -10.32 2.31 0.44
CA GLU A 85 -9.94 1.63 -0.80
C GLU A 85 -9.40 0.22 -0.56
N LEU A 86 -8.56 0.03 0.46
CA LEU A 86 -7.98 -1.28 0.78
C LEU A 86 -9.03 -2.29 1.24
N TYR A 87 -9.99 -1.87 2.06
CA TYR A 87 -11.05 -2.75 2.55
C TYR A 87 -12.11 -3.04 1.48
N GLU A 88 -12.50 -2.06 0.68
CA GLU A 88 -13.44 -2.25 -0.44
C GLU A 88 -12.84 -3.11 -1.56
N SER A 89 -11.52 -3.01 -1.79
CA SER A 89 -10.82 -3.80 -2.81
C SER A 89 -10.40 -5.19 -2.35
N SER A 90 -10.64 -5.55 -1.08
CA SER A 90 -10.28 -6.86 -0.55
C SER A 90 -11.42 -7.85 -0.80
N PRO A 91 -11.24 -8.92 -1.60
CA PRO A 91 -12.29 -9.89 -1.93
C PRO A 91 -12.73 -10.79 -0.75
N GLY A 92 -12.56 -10.34 0.50
CA GLY A 92 -12.91 -11.05 1.73
C GLY A 92 -13.91 -10.33 2.65
N GLN A 93 -14.56 -9.24 2.18
CA GLN A 93 -15.66 -8.58 2.89
C GLN A 93 -16.97 -8.58 2.07
N ALA A 94 -17.20 -9.63 1.29
CA ALA A 94 -18.57 -10.01 0.93
C ALA A 94 -19.19 -10.74 2.14
N ASN A 95 -20.14 -10.08 2.82
CA ASN A 95 -21.11 -10.63 3.78
C ASN A 95 -20.60 -11.56 4.90
N THR A 96 -20.21 -10.96 6.03
CA THR A 96 -20.34 -11.64 7.34
C THR A 96 -21.78 -11.64 7.88
N ASN A 97 -22.75 -11.09 7.14
CA ASN A 97 -24.18 -11.17 7.48
C ASN A 97 -24.91 -12.38 6.88
N ASP A 98 -24.27 -13.20 6.05
CA ASP A 98 -24.88 -14.41 5.46
C ASP A 98 -24.55 -15.72 6.24
N LEU A 99 -23.97 -15.61 7.44
CA LEU A 99 -23.56 -16.77 8.26
C LEU A 99 -24.42 -16.98 9.53
N TYR A 100 -25.59 -16.33 9.62
CA TYR A 100 -26.59 -16.57 10.67
C TYR A 100 -27.99 -16.86 10.11
N ILE A 101 -28.07 -17.60 9.00
CA ILE A 101 -29.28 -18.35 8.66
C ILE A 101 -28.84 -19.76 8.25
N LEU A 102 -28.84 -20.67 9.22
CA LEU A 102 -29.33 -22.05 9.16
C LEU A 102 -29.25 -22.65 10.58
#